data_AF-A0A382BSB2-F1
#
_entry.id   AF-A0A382BSB2-F1
#
_cell.length_a   1.000
_cell.length_b   1.000
_cell.length_c   1.000
_cell.angle_alpha   90.00
_cell.angle_beta   90.00
_cell.angle_gamma   90.00
#
_symmetry.space_group_name_H-M   'P 1'
#
loop_
_entity.id
_entity.type
_entity.pdbx_description
1 polymer ?
#
loop_
_entity_poly.entity_id
_entity_poly.type
_entity_poly.pdbx_seq_one_letter_code
_entity_poly.pdbx_strand_id
1 'polypeptide(L)'
;MGINQEDFEKLNMRGIIISSIMTAFGLVVALAWKDTINATVAYLMPDNDDGTLKGMYITAVAVTALVMGLAILVLKLNTRV
;
A
#
# COMPACT_ATOMS: atom_id res chain seq x y z
N MET A 1 6.60 42.25 -5.92
CA MET A 1 6.05 41.11 -5.16
C MET A 1 7.22 40.27 -4.69
N GLY A 2 7.80 40.64 -3.56
CA GLY A 2 8.92 39.92 -2.95
C GLY A 2 8.35 38.84 -2.05
N ILE A 3 8.52 37.59 -2.43
CA ILE A 3 8.31 36.45 -1.53
C ILE A 3 9.52 36.49 -0.60
N ASN A 4 9.33 36.87 0.66
CA ASN A 4 10.43 37.04 1.62
C ASN A 4 11.07 35.66 1.86
N GLN A 5 12.41 35.60 1.90
CA GLN A 5 13.16 34.34 2.09
C GLN A 5 12.67 33.54 3.31
N GLU A 6 12.16 34.23 4.34
CA GLU A 6 11.55 33.64 5.52
C GLU A 6 10.31 32.77 5.22
N ASP A 7 9.47 33.16 4.26
CA ASP A 7 8.30 32.38 3.86
C ASP A 7 8.72 31.11 3.09
N PHE A 8 9.79 31.19 2.28
CA PHE A 8 10.36 30.02 1.61
C PHE A 8 10.98 29.03 2.59
N GLU A 9 11.71 29.51 3.61
CA GLU A 9 12.34 28.65 4.62
C GLU A 9 11.30 27.95 5.51
N LYS A 10 10.22 28.67 5.87
CA LYS A 10 9.07 28.12 6.62
C LYS A 10 8.27 27.12 5.79
N LEU A 11 8.13 27.33 4.48
CA LEU A 11 7.52 26.38 3.55
C LEU A 11 8.38 25.13 3.34
N ASN A 12 9.71 25.27 3.28
CA ASN A 12 10.62 24.14 3.13
C ASN A 12 10.62 23.25 4.38
N MET A 13 10.61 23.84 5.59
CA MET A 13 10.41 23.11 6.84
C MET A 13 9.06 22.39 6.90
N ARG A 14 7.96 23.07 6.53
CA ARG A 14 6.63 22.43 6.49
C ARG A 14 6.59 21.29 5.47
N GLY A 15 7.24 21.44 4.33
CA GLY A 15 7.36 20.40 3.31
C GLY A 15 8.07 19.15 3.83
N ILE A 16 9.17 19.32 4.56
CA ILE A 16 9.92 18.21 5.17
C ILE A 16 9.09 17.52 6.27
N ILE A 17 8.38 18.28 7.09
CA ILE A 17 7.51 17.71 8.14
C ILE A 17 6.35 16.93 7.51
N ILE A 18 5.70 17.47 6.48
CA ILE A 18 4.59 16.80 5.81
C ILE A 18 5.07 15.54 5.07
N SER A 19 6.22 15.59 4.40
CA SER A 19 6.77 14.43 3.68
C SER A 19 7.20 13.31 4.63
N SER A 20 7.80 13.65 5.77
CA SER A 20 8.15 12.67 6.81
C SER A 20 6.92 12.02 7.44
N ILE A 21 5.87 12.81 7.73
CA ILE A 21 4.58 12.30 8.19
C ILE A 21 3.96 11.38 7.14
N MET A 22 3.90 11.78 5.87
CA MET A 22 3.37 10.94 4.78
C MET A 22 4.15 9.64 4.64
N THR A 23 5.47 9.66 4.79
CA THR A 23 6.31 8.45 4.71
C THR A 23 6.02 7.49 5.87
N ALA A 24 5.95 8.01 7.09
CA ALA A 24 5.64 7.22 8.27
C ALA A 24 4.21 6.64 8.19
N PHE A 25 3.23 7.44 7.79
CA PHE A 25 1.86 6.96 7.56
C PHE A 25 1.79 5.94 6.42
N GLY A 26 2.52 6.13 5.32
CA GLY A 26 2.59 5.18 4.22
C GLY A 26 3.08 3.80 4.67
N LEU A 27 4.07 3.76 5.56
CA LEU A 27 4.54 2.52 6.19
C LEU A 27 3.47 1.90 7.10
N VAL A 28 2.81 2.69 7.95
CA VAL A 28 1.73 2.19 8.83
C VAL A 28 0.58 1.60 8.01
N VAL A 29 0.17 2.28 6.94
CA VAL A 29 -0.87 1.80 6.03
C VAL A 29 -0.40 0.50 5.36
N ALA A 30 0.81 0.45 4.82
CA ALA A 30 1.34 -0.79 4.21
C ALA A 30 1.33 -1.98 5.18
N LEU A 31 1.69 -1.75 6.46
CA LEU A 31 1.65 -2.78 7.50
C LEU A 31 0.22 -3.24 7.81
N ALA A 32 -0.75 -2.33 7.93
CA ALA A 32 -2.15 -2.68 8.17
C ALA A 32 -2.79 -3.45 6.99
N TRP A 33 -2.40 -3.09 5.76
CA TRP A 33 -2.87 -3.78 4.55
C TRP A 33 -2.29 -5.19 4.42
N LYS A 34 -1.06 -5.44 4.91
CA LYS A 34 -0.44 -6.78 4.90
C LYS A 34 -1.32 -7.82 5.60
N ASP A 35 -1.79 -7.50 6.81
CA ASP A 35 -2.60 -8.43 7.60
C ASP A 35 -3.97 -8.67 6.95
N THR A 36 -4.55 -7.63 6.36
CA THR A 36 -5.83 -7.71 5.63
C THR A 36 -5.72 -8.61 4.39
N ILE A 37 -4.62 -8.49 3.64
CA ILE A 37 -4.34 -9.34 2.47
C ILE A 37 -4.20 -10.80 2.88
N ASN A 38 -3.44 -11.07 3.95
CA ASN A 38 -3.26 -12.44 4.45
C ASN A 38 -4.59 -13.06 4.90
N ALA A 39 -5.43 -12.30 5.62
CA ALA A 39 -6.75 -12.76 6.03
C ALA A 39 -7.67 -13.05 4.82
N THR A 40 -7.62 -12.19 3.79
CA THR A 40 -8.41 -12.37 2.57
C THR A 40 -7.97 -13.61 1.79
N VAL A 41 -6.66 -13.87 1.72
CA VAL A 41 -6.10 -15.05 1.04
C VAL A 41 -6.42 -16.32 1.80
N ALA A 42 -6.31 -16.32 3.14
CA ALA A 42 -6.72 -17.45 3.98
C ALA A 42 -8.22 -17.74 3.83
N TYR A 43 -9.05 -16.69 3.70
CA TYR A 43 -10.48 -16.84 3.47
C TYR A 43 -10.81 -17.40 2.08
N LEU A 44 -10.14 -16.92 1.02
CA LEU A 44 -10.36 -17.36 -0.37
C LEU A 44 -9.73 -18.72 -0.68
N MET A 45 -8.66 -19.10 0.03
CA MET A 45 -7.91 -20.33 -0.21
C MET A 45 -7.69 -21.12 1.10
N PRO A 46 -8.75 -21.65 1.71
CA PRO A 46 -8.70 -22.31 3.02
C PRO A 46 -7.99 -23.67 3.04
N ASP A 47 -7.78 -24.31 1.89
CA ASP A 47 -7.19 -25.66 1.76
C ASP A 47 -5.68 -25.65 1.44
N ASN A 48 -4.99 -24.52 1.65
CA ASN A 48 -3.54 -24.49 1.49
C ASN A 48 -2.87 -25.02 2.75
N ASP A 49 -2.11 -26.11 2.59
CA ASP A 49 -1.24 -26.64 3.64
C ASP A 49 -0.05 -25.67 3.87
N ASP A 50 -0.32 -24.60 4.62
CA ASP A 50 0.58 -23.48 4.96
C ASP A 50 1.88 -23.93 5.64
N GLY A 51 1.93 -25.18 6.14
CA GLY A 51 3.12 -25.79 6.73
C GLY A 51 4.19 -26.23 5.71
N THR A 52 3.87 -26.26 4.41
CA THR A 52 4.81 -26.70 3.38
C THR A 52 5.41 -25.52 2.60
N LEU A 53 6.68 -25.63 2.17
CA LEU A 53 7.33 -24.65 1.28
C LEU A 53 6.48 -24.35 0.02
N LYS A 54 5.75 -25.35 -0.48
CA LYS A 54 4.84 -25.21 -1.62
C LYS A 54 3.63 -24.33 -1.26
N GLY A 55 3.04 -24.50 -0.07
CA GLY A 55 1.95 -23.66 0.44
C GLY A 55 2.33 -22.18 0.47
N MET A 56 3.51 -21.84 0.98
CA MET A 56 4.02 -20.45 1.00
C MET A 56 4.18 -19.82 -0.40
N TYR A 57 4.62 -20.59 -1.40
CA TYR A 57 4.71 -20.09 -2.77
C TYR A 57 3.33 -19.90 -3.41
N ILE A 58 2.40 -20.83 -3.15
CA ILE A 58 1.03 -20.76 -3.68
C ILE A 58 0.30 -19.55 -3.09
N THR A 59 0.42 -19.31 -1.78
CA THR A 59 -0.17 -18.13 -1.14
C THR A 59 0.46 -16.84 -1.66
N ALA A 60 1.78 -16.77 -1.83
CA ALA A 60 2.43 -15.58 -2.41
C ALA A 60 1.96 -15.27 -3.85
N VAL A 61 1.76 -16.31 -4.67
CA VAL A 61 1.22 -16.15 -6.03
C VAL A 61 -0.26 -15.71 -5.99
N ALA A 62 -1.07 -16.30 -5.09
CA ALA A 62 -2.47 -15.91 -4.90
C ALA A 62 -2.60 -14.45 -4.44
N VAL A 63 -1.78 -14.01 -3.48
CA VAL A 63 -1.67 -12.61 -3.04
C VAL A 63 -1.37 -11.70 -4.24
N THR A 64 -0.36 -12.05 -5.03
CA THR A 64 0.07 -11.23 -6.17
C THR A 64 -1.03 -11.11 -7.23
N ALA A 65 -1.71 -12.22 -7.54
CA ALA A 65 -2.83 -12.23 -8.47
C ALA A 65 -4.01 -11.39 -7.98
N LEU A 66 -4.33 -11.48 -6.67
CA LEU A 66 -5.38 -10.71 -6.04
C LEU A 66 -5.07 -9.20 -6.09
N VAL A 67 -3.86 -8.81 -5.69
CA VAL A 67 -3.43 -7.40 -5.70
C VAL A 67 -3.44 -6.83 -7.13
N MET A 68 -2.95 -7.58 -8.12
CA MET A 68 -3.01 -7.15 -9.51
C MET A 68 -4.46 -7.03 -10.02
N GLY A 69 -5.33 -7.98 -9.69
CA GLY A 69 -6.74 -7.94 -10.06
C GLY A 69 -7.43 -6.69 -9.52
N LEU A 70 -7.22 -6.39 -8.23
CA LEU A 70 -7.72 -5.17 -7.59
C LEU A 70 -7.15 -3.90 -8.24
N ALA A 71 -5.84 -3.86 -8.51
CA ALA A 71 -5.21 -2.69 -9.15
C ALA A 71 -5.81 -2.41 -10.54
N ILE A 72 -6.01 -3.45 -11.35
CA ILE A 72 -6.64 -3.32 -12.68
C ILE A 72 -8.09 -2.86 -12.54
N LEU A 73 -8.84 -3.38 -11.56
CA LEU A 73 -10.23 -3.00 -11.30
C LEU A 73 -10.31 -1.52 -10.90
N VAL A 74 -9.44 -1.06 -10.00
CA VAL A 74 -9.34 0.36 -9.59
C VAL A 74 -8.99 1.25 -10.78
N LEU A 75 -8.00 0.89 -11.59
CA LEU A 75 -7.63 1.65 -12.79
C LEU A 75 -8.78 1.72 -13.80
N LYS A 76 -9.51 0.63 -14.00
CA LYS A 76 -10.71 0.59 -14.86
C LYS A 76 -11.85 1.45 -14.34
N LEU A 77 -12.08 1.49 -13.02
CA LEU A 77 -13.09 2.35 -12.42
C LEU A 77 -12.69 3.83 -12.56
N ASN A 78 -11.42 4.17 -12.34
CA ASN A 78 -10.92 5.53 -12.47
C ASN A 78 -10.96 6.05 -13.91
N THR A 79 -10.83 5.19 -14.93
CA THR A 79 -10.94 5.57 -16.35
C THR A 79 -12.37 5.70 -16.87
N ARG A 80 -13.38 5.31 -16.06
CA ARG A 80 -14.80 5.51 -16.39
C ARG A 80 -15.42 6.77 -15.75
N VAL A 81 -14.63 7.57 -15.04
CA VAL A 81 -14.99 8.89 -14.51
C VAL A 81 -14.35 9.96 -15.39
#